data_AF-A0A0E2D3L7-F1
#
_entry.id   AF-A0A0E2D3L7-F1
#
_cell.length_a   1.000
_cell.length_b   1.000
_cell.length_c   1.000
_cell.angle_alpha   90.00
_cell.angle_beta   90.00
_cell.angle_gamma   90.00
#
_symmetry.space_group_name_H-M   'P 1'
#
loop_
_entity.id
_entity.type
_entity.pdbx_description
1 polymer ?
#
loop_
_entity_poly.entity_id
_entity_poly.type
_entity_poly.pdbx_seq_one_letter_code
_entity_poly.pdbx_strand_id
1 'polypeptide(L)'
;MPILHKNDLLFIESVLLTPEKEELQFRRILRVNQSYAPYAREIGYDVLKTRGRASIVAAGAKNQKSEITGESIERITQPAIDIESTVTYSEDELEAMMAKRNLGKGPFFALDQVRIETARNEIAEAEDYVGFNGVPELKVEGLLTKEGIKKETVPSFDTLTASQILSELHNGIAKVGKGNRWNPRTLVLCPEDYYRLIKPLNDFVMVTLLEWFKQNGLYFNNIVKTNSLSAENNVLGKNLFLVMDSSPKVAEAAVLKDITLGRPVTDYRGDTDMLVRERFGGALVRFPEAIFLGVQDDGHSAVSEESHDPMPKAVVSAIEKEIAKAQKETKAKKESAISVSSEKDNPKSFEDAAKAKDSEESHDPMSKAVISAIEKEIAEAHKEIAKAKKESAISVSSEKNNPKSFDDAAKAKNSKEVPNSGAVPR
;
A
#
# COMPACT_ATOMS: atom_id res chain seq x y z
N MET A 1 42.02 -12.54 -20.88
CA MET A 1 40.76 -12.45 -20.13
C MET A 1 39.87 -11.42 -20.80
N PRO A 2 38.61 -11.77 -21.06
CA PRO A 2 37.62 -10.80 -21.51
C PRO A 2 37.37 -9.77 -20.41
N ILE A 3 37.31 -8.49 -20.79
CA ILE A 3 37.19 -7.31 -19.90
C ILE A 3 36.11 -6.39 -20.50
N LEU A 4 35.23 -5.88 -19.65
CA LEU A 4 34.27 -4.83 -20.03
C LEU A 4 35.02 -3.58 -20.49
N HIS A 5 34.71 -3.08 -21.69
CA HIS A 5 35.34 -1.87 -22.18
C HIS A 5 34.64 -0.62 -21.66
N LYS A 6 35.37 0.51 -21.71
CA LYS A 6 34.87 1.81 -21.26
C LYS A 6 33.53 2.21 -21.91
N ASN A 7 33.33 1.88 -23.18
CA ASN A 7 32.08 2.21 -23.88
C ASN A 7 30.89 1.39 -23.36
N ASP A 8 31.14 0.14 -22.97
CA ASP A 8 30.12 -0.74 -22.39
C ASP A 8 29.74 -0.22 -21.00
N LEU A 9 30.74 0.13 -20.18
CA LEU A 9 30.49 0.74 -18.86
C LEU A 9 29.69 2.05 -18.94
N LEU A 10 29.99 2.92 -19.92
CA LEU A 10 29.23 4.16 -20.12
C LEU A 10 27.79 3.90 -20.54
N PHE A 11 27.56 2.86 -21.34
CA PHE A 11 26.22 2.45 -21.72
C PHE A 11 25.42 1.92 -20.53
N ILE A 12 26.02 1.02 -19.75
CA ILE A 12 25.47 0.46 -18.52
C ILE A 12 25.12 1.58 -17.54
N GLU A 13 26.03 2.54 -17.33
CA GLU A 13 25.81 3.70 -16.47
C GLU A 13 24.65 4.57 -16.98
N SER A 14 24.51 4.75 -18.30
CA SER A 14 23.40 5.53 -18.87
C SER A 14 22.03 4.88 -18.65
N VAL A 15 21.95 3.54 -18.72
CA VAL A 15 20.74 2.78 -18.42
C VAL A 15 20.41 2.87 -16.94
N LEU A 16 21.43 2.74 -16.08
CA LEU A 16 21.29 2.83 -14.63
C LEU A 16 20.78 4.21 -14.16
N LEU A 17 21.24 5.29 -14.81
CA LEU A 17 20.86 6.67 -14.45
C LEU A 17 19.52 7.13 -15.04
N THR A 18 18.87 6.31 -15.88
CA THR A 18 17.60 6.66 -16.50
C THR A 18 16.46 5.95 -15.78
N PRO A 19 15.84 6.59 -14.75
CA PRO A 19 14.78 5.94 -14.02
C PRO A 19 13.49 5.82 -14.82
N GLU A 20 12.77 4.70 -14.69
CA GLU A 20 11.38 4.65 -15.15
C GLU A 20 10.45 5.47 -14.23
N LYS A 21 9.34 5.94 -14.79
CA LYS A 21 8.39 6.81 -14.08
C LYS A 21 7.68 6.13 -12.90
N GLU A 22 7.65 4.80 -12.91
CA GLU A 22 6.98 3.97 -11.90
C GLU A 22 7.90 3.57 -10.74
N GLU A 23 9.16 4.00 -10.77
CA GLU A 23 10.12 3.75 -9.70
C GLU A 23 10.37 5.00 -8.84
N LEU A 24 11.04 4.81 -7.69
CA LEU A 24 11.45 5.87 -6.77
C LEU A 24 10.25 6.74 -6.33
N GLN A 25 9.15 6.12 -5.93
CA GLN A 25 7.93 6.84 -5.56
C GLN A 25 8.16 7.74 -4.36
N PHE A 26 9.05 7.36 -3.45
CA PHE A 26 9.43 8.16 -2.30
C PHE A 26 10.03 9.51 -2.69
N ARG A 27 10.93 9.52 -3.68
CA ARG A 27 11.53 10.75 -4.25
C ARG A 27 10.54 11.61 -5.03
N ARG A 28 9.41 11.04 -5.47
CA ARG A 28 8.31 11.79 -6.11
C ARG A 28 7.42 12.52 -5.10
N ILE A 29 7.36 12.00 -3.87
CA ILE A 29 6.55 12.58 -2.79
C ILE A 29 7.36 13.62 -2.02
N LEU A 30 8.63 13.33 -1.73
CA LEU A 30 9.52 14.19 -0.97
C LEU A 30 10.61 14.78 -1.83
N ARG A 31 11.00 16.02 -1.51
CA ARG A 31 12.18 16.62 -2.11
C ARG A 31 13.44 15.91 -1.62
N VAL A 32 14.32 15.56 -2.57
CA VAL A 32 15.63 14.98 -2.27
C VAL A 32 16.58 16.06 -1.74
N ASN A 33 17.25 15.75 -0.64
CA ASN A 33 18.28 16.55 -0.01
C ASN A 33 19.65 15.85 -0.15
N GLN A 34 20.49 16.40 -1.02
CA GLN A 34 21.86 15.94 -1.30
C GLN A 34 22.93 16.82 -0.62
N SER A 35 22.56 17.62 0.39
CA SER A 35 23.53 18.50 1.07
C SER A 35 24.52 17.75 1.96
N TYR A 36 24.23 16.49 2.29
CA TYR A 36 25.10 15.64 3.09
C TYR A 36 26.25 15.09 2.25
N ALA A 37 27.43 14.95 2.87
CA ALA A 37 28.57 14.37 2.18
C ALA A 37 28.32 12.87 1.88
N PRO A 38 28.75 12.36 0.71
CA PRO A 38 28.50 10.97 0.31
C PRO A 38 29.19 9.94 1.21
N TYR A 39 30.23 10.34 1.92
CA TYR A 39 30.96 9.51 2.87
C TYR A 39 30.48 9.65 4.32
N ALA A 40 29.46 10.50 4.58
CA ALA A 40 28.89 10.61 5.91
C ALA A 40 28.23 9.28 6.30
N ARG A 41 28.42 8.89 7.56
CA ARG A 41 27.86 7.66 8.14
C ARG A 41 26.61 7.92 8.96
N GLU A 42 26.42 9.16 9.37
CA GLU A 42 25.30 9.60 10.18
C GLU A 42 24.82 10.95 9.66
N ILE A 43 23.51 11.15 9.73
CA ILE A 43 22.86 12.40 9.41
C ILE A 43 22.06 12.86 10.63
N GLY A 44 22.12 14.15 10.89
CA GLY A 44 21.40 14.78 11.99
C GLY A 44 20.41 15.82 11.46
N TYR A 45 19.19 15.81 11.97
CA TYR A 45 18.19 16.81 11.66
C TYR A 45 17.38 17.19 12.90
N ASP A 46 16.79 18.37 12.85
CA ASP A 46 16.04 18.94 13.95
C ASP A 46 14.53 18.76 13.71
N VAL A 47 13.86 18.15 14.69
CA VAL A 47 12.41 18.04 14.76
C VAL A 47 11.88 19.19 15.60
N LEU A 48 10.94 19.94 15.02
CA LEU A 48 10.43 21.18 15.59
C LEU A 48 9.03 20.96 16.15
N LYS A 49 8.89 21.03 17.47
CA LYS A 49 7.60 21.10 18.16
C LYS A 49 7.35 22.57 18.50
N THR A 50 6.72 23.28 17.59
CA THR A 50 6.36 24.70 17.78
C THR A 50 5.17 24.83 18.73
N ARG A 51 5.34 25.60 19.80
CA ARG A 51 4.24 26.04 20.68
C ARG A 51 4.29 27.55 20.82
N GLY A 52 3.18 28.22 20.55
CA GLY A 52 3.10 29.66 20.77
C GLY A 52 1.88 30.27 20.11
N ARG A 53 1.25 31.21 20.82
CA ARG A 53 0.19 32.06 20.28
C ARG A 53 0.64 33.50 20.41
N ALA A 54 0.62 34.23 19.30
CA ALA A 54 0.83 35.68 19.36
C ALA A 54 -0.34 36.30 20.12
N SER A 55 -0.04 37.02 21.22
CA SER A 55 -1.02 37.85 21.90
C SER A 55 -1.19 39.15 21.13
N ILE A 56 -2.42 39.47 20.73
CA ILE A 56 -2.74 40.74 20.10
C ILE A 56 -2.99 41.74 21.23
N VAL A 57 -2.08 42.71 21.39
CA VAL A 57 -2.18 43.76 22.40
C VAL A 57 -2.31 45.10 21.68
N ALA A 58 -3.22 45.96 22.15
CA ALA A 58 -3.34 47.32 21.62
C ALA A 58 -2.05 48.10 21.85
N ALA A 59 -1.63 48.89 20.85
CA ALA A 59 -0.43 49.71 20.95
C ALA A 59 -0.49 50.61 22.21
N GLY A 60 0.42 50.39 23.17
CA GLY A 60 0.50 51.14 24.42
C GLY A 60 -0.24 50.56 25.64
N ALA A 61 -0.94 49.42 25.51
CA ALA A 61 -1.54 48.75 26.67
C ALA A 61 -0.49 48.06 27.54
N LYS A 62 -0.68 48.08 28.88
CA LYS A 62 0.20 47.39 29.83
C LYS A 62 0.30 45.92 29.45
N ASN A 63 1.55 45.46 29.26
CA ASN A 63 1.91 44.12 28.79
C ASN A 63 1.14 43.02 29.55
N GLN A 64 0.04 42.53 28.98
CA GLN A 64 -0.38 41.17 29.26
C GLN A 64 0.79 40.29 28.81
N LYS A 65 1.36 39.53 29.74
CA LYS A 65 2.53 38.69 29.49
C LYS A 65 2.16 37.74 28.35
N SER A 66 2.67 38.01 27.16
CA SER A 66 2.48 37.16 25.99
C SER A 66 2.95 35.76 26.36
N GLU A 67 2.21 34.74 25.96
CA GLU A 67 2.74 33.38 26.04
C GLU A 67 4.08 33.35 25.32
N ILE A 68 5.09 32.78 25.97
CA ILE A 68 6.42 32.66 25.36
C ILE A 68 6.25 31.72 24.17
N THR A 69 6.40 32.25 22.95
CA THR A 69 6.60 31.44 21.76
C THR A 69 7.85 30.60 22.00
N GLY A 70 7.65 29.31 22.26
CA GLY A 70 8.70 28.36 22.57
C GLY A 70 8.73 27.29 21.50
N GLU A 71 9.88 27.15 20.86
CA GLU A 71 10.14 26.04 19.97
C GLU A 71 10.92 24.98 20.75
N SER A 72 10.32 23.81 20.92
CA SER A 72 11.08 22.66 21.41
C SER A 72 11.74 22.02 20.20
N ILE A 73 13.07 22.13 20.16
CA ILE A 73 13.90 21.54 19.11
C ILE A 73 14.49 20.25 19.63
N GLU A 74 14.18 19.14 18.97
CA GLU A 74 14.72 17.83 19.28
C GLU A 74 15.61 17.38 18.13
N ARG A 75 16.91 17.21 18.39
CA ARG A 75 17.85 16.78 17.37
C ARG A 75 17.89 15.27 17.32
N ILE A 76 17.59 14.71 16.15
CA ILE A 76 17.60 13.28 15.89
C ILE A 76 18.77 12.98 14.97
N THR A 77 19.52 11.95 15.30
CA THR A 77 20.66 11.47 14.52
C THR A 77 20.36 10.04 14.08
N GLN A 78 20.44 9.78 12.78
CA GLN A 78 20.22 8.45 12.21
C GLN A 78 21.42 8.06 11.32
N PRO A 79 21.79 6.78 11.29
CA PRO A 79 22.85 6.31 10.41
C PRO A 79 22.39 6.33 8.96
N ALA A 80 23.34 6.52 8.04
CA ALA A 80 23.11 6.30 6.63
C ALA A 80 23.29 4.82 6.30
N ILE A 81 22.43 4.30 5.43
CA ILE A 81 22.46 2.91 4.98
C ILE A 81 22.97 2.82 3.55
N ASP A 82 23.68 1.74 3.26
CA ASP A 82 24.04 1.37 1.90
C ASP A 82 23.03 0.33 1.41
N ILE A 83 22.39 0.64 0.27
CA ILE A 83 21.51 -0.29 -0.45
C ILE A 83 22.32 -0.79 -1.64
N GLU A 84 22.51 -2.10 -1.71
CA GLU A 84 23.44 -2.74 -2.65
C GLU A 84 22.71 -3.86 -3.43
N SER A 85 22.89 -3.86 -4.76
CA SER A 85 22.53 -4.98 -5.64
C SER A 85 23.74 -5.33 -6.52
N THR A 86 23.89 -6.60 -6.90
CA THR A 86 25.05 -7.08 -7.67
C THR A 86 24.61 -7.61 -9.01
N VAL A 87 25.26 -7.14 -10.08
CA VAL A 87 25.06 -7.65 -11.44
C VAL A 87 26.28 -8.47 -11.83
N THR A 88 26.06 -9.73 -12.18
CA THR A 88 27.11 -10.70 -12.53
C THR A 88 27.08 -11.01 -14.03
N TYR A 89 28.26 -11.10 -14.66
CA TYR A 89 28.45 -11.49 -16.06
C TYR A 89 29.35 -12.70 -16.13
N SER A 90 28.93 -13.74 -16.85
CA SER A 90 29.77 -14.92 -17.02
C SER A 90 30.87 -14.72 -18.07
N GLU A 91 31.92 -15.53 -17.99
CA GLU A 91 33.03 -15.48 -18.97
C GLU A 91 32.52 -15.69 -20.40
N ASP A 92 31.65 -16.68 -20.62
CA ASP A 92 31.04 -16.98 -21.92
C ASP A 92 30.23 -15.79 -22.49
N GLU A 93 29.53 -15.06 -21.62
CA GLU A 93 28.76 -13.87 -22.00
C GLU A 93 29.68 -12.74 -22.44
N LEU A 94 30.77 -12.52 -21.70
CA LEU A 94 31.77 -11.50 -22.04
C LEU A 94 32.53 -11.84 -23.33
N GLU A 95 32.88 -13.10 -23.55
CA GLU A 95 33.49 -13.54 -24.81
C GLU A 95 32.54 -13.37 -25.99
N ALA A 96 31.26 -13.69 -25.80
CA ALA A 96 30.23 -13.48 -26.82
C ALA A 96 30.04 -11.98 -27.15
N MET A 97 30.12 -11.09 -26.16
CA MET A 97 30.12 -9.64 -26.34
C MET A 97 31.35 -9.17 -27.13
N MET A 98 32.53 -9.67 -26.77
CA MET A 98 33.78 -9.34 -27.45
C MET A 98 33.80 -9.79 -28.91
N ALA A 99 33.41 -11.04 -29.18
CA ALA A 99 33.38 -11.60 -30.52
C ALA A 99 32.51 -10.76 -31.46
N LYS A 100 31.35 -10.30 -30.98
CA LYS A 100 30.39 -9.54 -31.79
C LYS A 100 30.77 -8.10 -32.00
N ARG A 101 31.41 -7.50 -31.02
CA ARG A 101 32.05 -6.20 -31.20
C ARG A 101 33.14 -6.26 -32.27
N ASN A 102 33.97 -7.31 -32.24
CA ASN A 102 35.00 -7.52 -33.25
C ASN A 102 34.39 -7.76 -34.66
N LEU A 103 33.19 -8.34 -34.71
CA LEU A 103 32.41 -8.51 -35.94
C LEU A 103 31.69 -7.22 -36.41
N GLY A 104 31.79 -6.11 -35.67
CA GLY A 104 31.17 -4.82 -36.04
C GLY A 104 29.63 -4.83 -36.00
N LYS A 105 29.01 -5.86 -35.40
CA LYS A 105 27.55 -6.03 -35.36
C LYS A 105 26.87 -5.32 -34.18
N GLY A 106 27.55 -4.36 -33.56
CA GLY A 106 27.07 -3.67 -32.37
C GLY A 106 27.03 -4.56 -31.11
N PRO A 107 26.69 -4.00 -29.95
CA PRO A 107 26.54 -4.75 -28.71
C PRO A 107 25.42 -5.79 -28.82
N PHE A 108 25.66 -7.00 -28.34
CA PHE A 108 24.70 -8.09 -28.36
C PHE A 108 23.90 -8.08 -27.06
N PHE A 109 22.64 -7.63 -27.16
CA PHE A 109 21.49 -7.96 -26.31
C PHE A 109 21.02 -6.95 -25.24
N ALA A 110 19.71 -6.72 -25.31
CA ALA A 110 18.84 -6.16 -24.28
C ALA A 110 18.84 -6.95 -22.95
N LEU A 111 19.47 -8.13 -22.87
CA LEU A 111 19.56 -8.92 -21.64
C LEU A 111 20.43 -8.22 -20.58
N ASP A 112 21.48 -7.52 -21.03
CA ASP A 112 22.33 -6.69 -20.17
C ASP A 112 21.51 -5.52 -19.57
N GLN A 113 20.73 -4.85 -20.42
CA GLN A 113 19.81 -3.80 -20.01
C GLN A 113 18.80 -4.30 -18.98
N VAL A 114 18.18 -5.46 -19.22
CA VAL A 114 17.20 -6.05 -18.30
C VAL A 114 17.82 -6.37 -16.95
N ARG A 115 19.07 -6.87 -16.87
CA ARG A 115 19.73 -7.14 -15.57
C ARG A 115 20.01 -5.85 -14.81
N ILE A 116 20.47 -4.81 -15.50
CA ILE A 116 20.75 -3.51 -14.90
C ILE A 116 19.47 -2.81 -14.47
N GLU A 117 18.42 -2.87 -15.29
CA GLU A 117 17.07 -2.39 -14.97
C GLU A 117 16.52 -3.14 -13.76
N THR A 118 16.67 -4.46 -13.70
CA THR A 118 16.23 -5.24 -12.53
C THR A 118 16.97 -4.81 -11.26
N ALA A 119 18.30 -4.71 -11.31
CA ALA A 119 19.10 -4.26 -10.16
C ALA A 119 18.75 -2.83 -9.73
N ARG A 120 18.43 -1.95 -10.68
CA ARG A 120 17.95 -0.58 -10.42
C ARG A 120 16.57 -0.60 -9.74
N ASN A 121 15.65 -1.41 -10.23
CA ASN A 121 14.31 -1.56 -9.67
C ASN A 121 14.37 -2.09 -8.23
N GLU A 122 15.21 -3.10 -7.97
CA GLU A 122 15.41 -3.65 -6.63
C GLU A 122 15.92 -2.59 -5.64
N ILE A 123 16.88 -1.76 -6.06
CA ILE A 123 17.37 -0.65 -5.22
C ILE A 123 16.27 0.39 -4.99
N ALA A 124 15.50 0.74 -6.03
CA ALA A 124 14.40 1.68 -5.90
C ALA A 124 13.28 1.18 -4.98
N GLU A 125 12.93 -0.11 -5.06
CA GLU A 125 11.95 -0.76 -4.17
C GLU A 125 12.46 -0.80 -2.72
N ALA A 126 13.75 -1.11 -2.53
CA ALA A 126 14.38 -1.07 -1.22
C ALA A 126 14.45 0.36 -0.66
N GLU A 127 14.75 1.38 -1.47
CA GLU A 127 14.72 2.79 -1.06
C GLU A 127 13.32 3.20 -0.61
N ASP A 128 12.29 2.88 -1.42
CA ASP A 128 10.90 3.17 -1.08
C ASP A 128 10.51 2.47 0.23
N TYR A 129 10.82 1.18 0.38
CA TYR A 129 10.58 0.44 1.63
C TYR A 129 11.23 1.11 2.83
N VAL A 130 12.52 1.45 2.76
CA VAL A 130 13.22 2.11 3.87
C VAL A 130 12.65 3.51 4.13
N GLY A 131 12.30 4.26 3.08
CA GLY A 131 11.73 5.59 3.21
C GLY A 131 10.39 5.61 3.96
N PHE A 132 9.51 4.65 3.67
CA PHE A 132 8.21 4.55 4.32
C PHE A 132 8.26 3.83 5.67
N ASN A 133 8.79 2.61 5.72
CA ASN A 133 8.76 1.75 6.90
C ASN A 133 9.89 2.07 7.88
N GLY A 134 11.05 2.45 7.35
CA GLY A 134 12.29 2.50 8.11
C GLY A 134 12.82 1.10 8.40
N VAL A 135 14.03 1.05 8.96
CA VAL A 135 14.66 -0.19 9.40
C VAL A 135 15.00 -0.04 10.87
N PRO A 136 14.17 -0.57 11.79
CA PRO A 136 14.38 -0.40 13.22
C PRO A 136 15.71 -1.02 13.69
N GLU A 137 16.14 -2.12 13.05
CA GLU A 137 17.41 -2.78 13.33
C GLU A 137 18.62 -1.87 13.11
N LEU A 138 18.53 -1.02 12.07
CA LEU A 138 19.56 -0.05 11.72
C LEU A 138 19.29 1.33 12.31
N LYS A 139 18.25 1.50 13.15
CA LYS A 139 17.85 2.79 13.74
C LYS A 139 17.56 3.87 12.69
N VAL A 140 17.13 3.47 11.49
CA VAL A 140 16.68 4.39 10.45
C VAL A 140 15.18 4.53 10.55
N GLU A 141 14.72 5.73 10.85
CA GLU A 141 13.30 6.02 10.97
C GLU A 141 12.67 6.22 9.60
N GLY A 142 11.56 5.53 9.37
CA GLY A 142 10.71 5.71 8.20
C GLY A 142 9.61 6.73 8.45
N LEU A 143 8.97 7.15 7.37
CA LEU A 143 7.84 8.07 7.39
C LEU A 143 6.66 7.55 8.22
N LEU A 144 6.42 6.24 8.29
CA LEU A 144 5.30 5.63 9.01
C LEU A 144 5.60 5.39 10.49
N THR A 145 6.86 5.13 10.80
CA THR A 145 7.32 4.74 12.15
C THR A 145 7.60 5.95 13.04
N LYS A 146 7.75 7.15 12.44
CA LYS A 146 8.02 8.39 13.17
C LYS A 146 6.98 8.70 14.25
N GLU A 147 7.45 9.06 15.43
CA GLU A 147 6.60 9.51 16.53
C GLU A 147 6.00 10.90 16.26
N GLY A 148 4.75 11.10 16.71
CA GLY A 148 4.04 12.38 16.57
C GLY A 148 3.20 12.54 15.30
N ILE A 149 3.17 11.53 14.43
CA ILE A 149 2.25 11.49 13.29
C ILE A 149 0.82 11.24 13.77
N LYS A 150 -0.14 11.90 13.12
CA LYS A 150 -1.57 11.68 13.39
C LYS A 150 -1.99 10.34 12.77
N LYS A 151 -2.05 9.30 13.59
CA LYS A 151 -2.47 7.95 13.21
C LYS A 151 -3.93 7.74 13.62
N GLU A 152 -4.73 7.19 12.72
CA GLU A 152 -6.13 6.86 13.00
C GLU A 152 -6.51 5.56 12.30
N THR A 153 -7.34 4.76 12.97
CA THR A 153 -7.96 3.59 12.37
C THR A 153 -9.14 4.02 11.52
N VAL A 154 -9.13 3.62 10.25
CA VAL A 154 -10.16 3.92 9.25
C VAL A 154 -10.74 2.58 8.76
N PRO A 155 -12.04 2.49 8.44
CA PRO A 155 -12.57 1.31 7.79
C PRO A 155 -11.84 1.00 6.48
N SER A 156 -11.67 -0.29 6.19
CA SER A 156 -11.07 -0.78 4.95
C SER A 156 -11.83 -0.29 3.72
N PHE A 157 -11.09 0.26 2.74
CA PHE A 157 -11.65 0.80 1.50
C PHE A 157 -12.35 -0.26 0.64
N ASP A 158 -12.12 -1.56 0.94
CA ASP A 158 -12.80 -2.70 0.34
C ASP A 158 -14.31 -2.64 0.57
N THR A 159 -14.70 -2.22 1.77
CA THR A 159 -16.07 -2.25 2.26
C THR A 159 -16.83 -0.95 2.00
N LEU A 160 -16.11 0.11 1.61
CA LEU A 160 -16.65 1.45 1.52
C LEU A 160 -17.16 1.80 0.11
N THR A 161 -18.19 2.64 0.08
CA THR A 161 -18.64 3.30 -1.13
C THR A 161 -17.74 4.48 -1.49
N ALA A 162 -17.73 4.91 -2.76
CA ALA A 162 -16.90 6.02 -3.23
C ALA A 162 -17.14 7.34 -2.44
N SER A 163 -18.38 7.59 -2.01
CA SER A 163 -18.72 8.74 -1.17
C SER A 163 -18.10 8.65 0.23
N GLN A 164 -18.10 7.46 0.83
CA GLN A 164 -17.47 7.23 2.14
C GLN A 164 -15.95 7.35 2.06
N ILE A 165 -15.32 6.84 0.99
CA ILE A 165 -13.88 7.01 0.76
C ILE A 165 -13.53 8.51 0.67
N LEU A 166 -14.36 9.30 -0.02
CA LEU A 166 -14.17 10.75 -0.10
C LEU A 166 -14.26 11.41 1.28
N SER A 167 -15.23 11.01 2.12
CA SER A 167 -15.32 11.57 3.48
C SER A 167 -14.11 11.23 4.34
N GLU A 168 -13.56 10.02 4.23
CA GLU A 168 -12.35 9.64 4.98
C GLU A 168 -11.11 10.42 4.51
N LEU A 169 -10.94 10.58 3.20
CA LEU A 169 -9.87 11.41 2.65
C LEU A 169 -10.02 12.89 3.07
N HIS A 170 -11.26 13.39 3.13
CA HIS A 170 -11.57 14.73 3.62
C HIS A 170 -11.24 14.88 5.11
N ASN A 171 -11.53 13.86 5.93
CA ASN A 171 -11.19 13.84 7.35
C ASN A 171 -9.67 13.97 7.54
N GLY A 172 -8.87 13.26 6.74
CA GLY A 172 -7.41 13.39 6.75
C GLY A 172 -6.94 14.81 6.43
N ILE A 173 -7.48 15.42 5.37
CA ILE A 173 -7.19 16.82 4.99
C ILE A 173 -7.60 17.78 6.10
N ALA A 174 -8.79 17.64 6.67
CA ALA A 174 -9.29 18.52 7.72
C ALA A 174 -8.43 18.45 8.99
N LYS A 175 -7.90 17.27 9.32
CA LYS A 175 -7.03 17.06 10.49
C LYS A 175 -5.64 17.63 10.30
N VAL A 176 -5.05 17.52 9.11
CA VAL A 176 -3.75 18.13 8.82
C VAL A 176 -3.87 19.63 8.62
N GLY A 177 -4.90 20.07 7.89
CA GLY A 177 -5.20 21.48 7.60
C GLY A 177 -5.76 22.27 8.80
N LYS A 178 -6.00 21.63 9.95
CA LYS A 178 -6.47 22.29 11.17
C LYS A 178 -5.47 23.39 11.56
N GLY A 179 -5.92 24.64 11.51
CA GLY A 179 -5.09 25.83 11.80
C GLY A 179 -4.46 26.49 10.57
N ASN A 180 -4.78 26.05 9.34
CA ASN A 180 -4.34 26.63 8.06
C ASN A 180 -2.82 26.84 7.95
N ARG A 181 -2.05 26.00 8.66
CA ARG A 181 -0.59 26.08 8.71
C ARG A 181 0.07 25.19 7.68
N TRP A 182 -0.56 24.06 7.39
CA TRP A 182 -0.06 23.00 6.52
C TRP A 182 -0.99 22.85 5.33
N ASN A 183 -0.44 22.45 4.19
CA ASN A 183 -1.19 22.29 2.94
C ASN A 183 -1.17 20.81 2.51
N PRO A 184 -2.06 19.96 3.05
CA PRO A 184 -2.09 18.52 2.77
C PRO A 184 -2.62 18.22 1.37
N ARG A 185 -1.75 18.37 0.36
CA ARG A 185 -2.10 18.18 -1.06
C ARG A 185 -1.48 16.94 -1.70
N THR A 186 -0.76 16.14 -0.93
CA THR A 186 -0.18 14.89 -1.41
C THR A 186 -0.90 13.72 -0.79
N LEU A 187 -1.48 12.87 -1.64
CA LEU A 187 -2.12 11.63 -1.26
C LEU A 187 -1.24 10.47 -1.74
N VAL A 188 -0.94 9.55 -0.84
CA VAL A 188 -0.24 8.30 -1.16
C VAL A 188 -1.13 7.13 -0.81
N LEU A 189 -1.28 6.21 -1.76
CA LEU A 189 -2.20 5.08 -1.67
C LEU A 189 -1.50 3.79 -2.05
N CYS A 190 -2.02 2.67 -1.54
CA CYS A 190 -1.78 1.36 -2.12
C CYS A 190 -2.29 1.32 -3.58
N PRO A 191 -1.68 0.51 -4.47
CA PRO A 191 -2.15 0.39 -5.84
C PRO A 191 -3.61 -0.09 -5.91
N GLU A 192 -3.99 -1.03 -5.06
CA GLU A 192 -5.35 -1.57 -4.98
C GLU A 192 -6.37 -0.47 -4.68
N ASP A 193 -6.08 0.38 -3.70
CA ASP A 193 -6.92 1.52 -3.33
C ASP A 193 -6.95 2.59 -4.41
N TYR A 194 -5.83 2.81 -5.09
CA TYR A 194 -5.78 3.72 -6.22
C TYR A 194 -6.72 3.27 -7.35
N TYR A 195 -6.77 1.97 -7.68
CA TYR A 195 -7.69 1.45 -8.69
C TYR A 195 -9.16 1.56 -8.26
N ARG A 196 -9.45 1.58 -6.95
CA ARG A 196 -10.81 1.81 -6.45
C ARG A 196 -11.29 3.24 -6.67
N LEU A 197 -10.38 4.22 -6.71
CA LEU A 197 -10.73 5.61 -7.06
C LEU A 197 -11.20 5.78 -8.52
N ILE A 198 -10.98 4.77 -9.36
CA ILE A 198 -11.44 4.75 -10.75
C ILE A 198 -12.91 4.27 -10.83
N LYS A 199 -13.47 3.73 -9.74
CA LYS A 199 -14.90 3.39 -9.70
C LYS A 199 -15.75 4.67 -9.81
N PRO A 200 -16.91 4.59 -10.49
CA PRO A 200 -17.84 5.73 -10.58
C PRO A 200 -18.32 6.13 -9.19
N LEU A 201 -18.53 7.43 -8.99
CA LEU A 201 -18.95 7.97 -7.69
C LEU A 201 -20.33 7.42 -7.26
N ASN A 202 -21.23 7.23 -8.22
CA ASN A 202 -22.57 6.70 -8.03
C ASN A 202 -23.11 6.12 -9.35
N ASP A 203 -24.15 5.27 -9.31
CA ASP A 203 -24.76 4.65 -10.49
C ASP A 203 -25.32 5.67 -11.50
N PHE A 204 -25.60 6.89 -11.04
CA PHE A 204 -26.12 7.98 -11.85
C PHE A 204 -25.04 8.87 -12.48
N VAL A 205 -23.82 8.87 -11.93
CA VAL A 205 -22.73 9.77 -12.34
C VAL A 205 -21.52 8.94 -12.71
N MET A 206 -21.21 8.91 -14.01
CA MET A 206 -20.08 8.15 -14.56
C MET A 206 -18.71 8.78 -14.29
N VAL A 207 -18.67 9.92 -13.59
CA VAL A 207 -17.41 10.57 -13.19
C VAL A 207 -16.75 9.74 -12.10
N THR A 208 -15.50 9.37 -12.33
CA THR A 208 -14.70 8.63 -11.36
C THR A 208 -14.24 9.54 -10.22
N LEU A 209 -14.01 8.98 -9.04
CA LEU A 209 -13.54 9.77 -7.88
C LEU A 209 -12.18 10.42 -8.17
N LEU A 210 -11.31 9.75 -8.93
CA LEU A 210 -10.03 10.28 -9.39
C LEU A 210 -10.19 11.48 -10.33
N GLU A 211 -11.12 11.40 -11.27
CA GLU A 211 -11.41 12.52 -12.17
C GLU A 211 -12.01 13.70 -11.42
N TRP A 212 -12.89 13.42 -10.46
CA TRP A 212 -13.44 14.45 -9.57
C TRP A 212 -12.34 15.17 -8.77
N PHE A 213 -11.33 14.45 -8.26
CA PHE A 213 -10.20 15.10 -7.59
C PHE A 213 -9.40 16.01 -8.52
N LYS A 214 -9.14 15.56 -9.76
CA LYS A 214 -8.42 16.35 -10.76
C LYS A 214 -9.19 17.58 -11.22
N GLN A 215 -10.50 17.45 -11.41
CA GLN A 215 -11.37 18.55 -11.87
C GLN A 215 -11.57 19.62 -10.79
N ASN A 216 -11.75 19.22 -9.53
CA ASN A 216 -12.03 20.19 -8.46
C ASN A 216 -10.77 20.90 -7.94
N GLY A 217 -9.57 20.35 -8.17
CA GLY A 217 -8.27 21.00 -7.88
C GLY A 217 -8.05 21.44 -6.42
N LEU A 218 -8.99 21.18 -5.52
CA LEU A 218 -9.02 21.71 -4.16
C LEU A 218 -8.30 20.81 -3.16
N TYR A 219 -8.26 19.51 -3.44
CA TYR A 219 -7.89 18.50 -2.45
C TYR A 219 -6.46 18.00 -2.62
N PHE A 220 -6.13 17.39 -3.76
CA PHE A 220 -4.81 16.78 -3.98
C PHE A 220 -4.19 17.30 -5.28
N ASN A 221 -2.97 17.82 -5.17
CA ASN A 221 -2.14 18.16 -6.32
C ASN A 221 -1.42 16.93 -6.86
N ASN A 222 -1.04 16.02 -5.97
CA ASN A 222 -0.26 14.82 -6.30
C ASN A 222 -0.91 13.60 -5.65
N ILE A 223 -1.26 12.61 -6.48
CA ILE A 223 -1.76 11.31 -6.04
C ILE A 223 -0.75 10.28 -6.51
N VAL A 224 -0.09 9.63 -5.55
CA VAL A 224 0.99 8.67 -5.79
C VAL A 224 0.55 7.29 -5.33
N LYS A 225 0.81 6.27 -6.16
CA LYS A 225 0.63 4.86 -5.81
C LYS A 225 1.97 4.30 -5.32
N THR A 226 1.99 3.51 -4.26
CA THR A 226 3.20 2.80 -3.79
C THR A 226 2.85 1.46 -3.16
N ASN A 227 3.68 0.45 -3.40
CA ASN A 227 3.54 -0.88 -2.81
C ASN A 227 3.93 -0.90 -1.33
N SER A 228 4.76 0.04 -0.86
CA SER A 228 5.28 0.07 0.52
C SER A 228 4.20 0.36 1.57
N LEU A 229 2.99 0.76 1.16
CA LEU A 229 1.85 0.98 2.06
C LEU A 229 0.94 -0.25 2.18
N SER A 230 1.11 -1.28 1.35
CA SER A 230 0.28 -2.49 1.43
C SER A 230 0.54 -3.28 2.71
N ALA A 231 -0.46 -4.02 3.18
CA ALA A 231 -0.35 -4.85 4.38
C ALA A 231 0.81 -5.85 4.32
N GLU A 232 1.14 -6.35 3.13
CA GLU A 232 2.22 -7.31 2.90
C GLU A 232 3.61 -6.71 3.07
N ASN A 233 3.76 -5.42 2.75
CA ASN A 233 5.05 -4.76 2.62
C ASN A 233 5.31 -3.72 3.69
N ASN A 234 4.47 -3.63 4.72
CA ASN A 234 4.63 -2.62 5.77
C ASN A 234 4.78 -3.22 7.16
N VAL A 235 5.33 -2.43 8.08
CA VAL A 235 5.59 -2.86 9.47
C VAL A 235 4.30 -3.02 10.28
N LEU A 236 3.19 -2.40 9.83
CA LEU A 236 1.92 -2.39 10.54
C LEU A 236 0.99 -3.56 10.18
N GLY A 237 1.32 -4.33 9.14
CA GLY A 237 0.55 -5.49 8.66
C GLY A 237 -0.86 -5.17 8.18
N LYS A 238 -1.15 -3.91 7.80
CA LYS A 238 -2.50 -3.42 7.44
C LYS A 238 -2.42 -2.48 6.25
N ASN A 239 -3.45 -2.37 5.42
CA ASN A 239 -3.44 -1.41 4.32
C ASN A 239 -3.42 0.03 4.85
N LEU A 240 -2.58 0.89 4.27
CA LEU A 240 -2.41 2.27 4.73
C LEU A 240 -2.70 3.26 3.62
N PHE A 241 -3.18 4.44 4.00
CA PHE A 241 -3.12 5.61 3.15
C PHE A 241 -2.51 6.79 3.89
N LEU A 242 -1.82 7.65 3.14
CA LEU A 242 -1.08 8.78 3.69
C LEU A 242 -1.58 10.08 3.06
N VAL A 243 -1.88 11.05 3.91
CA VAL A 243 -2.17 12.43 3.49
C VAL A 243 -1.15 13.34 4.13
N MET A 244 -0.40 14.08 3.31
CA MET A 244 0.67 14.94 3.82
C MET A 244 0.91 16.19 2.99
N ASP A 245 1.59 17.14 3.63
CA ASP A 245 2.22 18.28 2.95
C ASP A 245 3.63 17.87 2.48
N SER A 246 3.88 17.97 1.17
CA SER A 246 5.16 17.61 0.52
C SER A 246 6.20 18.73 0.55
N SER A 247 5.94 19.83 1.24
CA SER A 247 6.91 20.91 1.39
C SER A 247 8.22 20.40 2.03
N PRO A 248 9.39 20.83 1.54
CA PRO A 248 10.69 20.48 2.15
C PRO A 248 10.83 20.98 3.60
N LYS A 249 9.96 21.89 4.03
CA LYS A 249 9.89 22.30 5.43
C LYS A 249 9.41 21.17 6.33
N VAL A 250 8.49 20.34 5.84
CA VAL A 250 7.82 19.26 6.58
C VAL A 250 8.65 17.99 6.56
N ALA A 251 9.00 17.53 5.36
CA ALA A 251 9.77 16.31 5.16
C ALA A 251 10.68 16.39 3.92
N GLU A 252 11.84 15.77 3.99
CA GLU A 252 12.80 15.63 2.89
C GLU A 252 13.34 14.19 2.83
N ALA A 253 13.74 13.71 1.65
CA ALA A 253 14.44 12.46 1.48
C ALA A 253 15.96 12.71 1.54
N ALA A 254 16.69 12.06 2.44
CA ALA A 254 18.14 12.22 2.50
C ALA A 254 18.83 11.22 1.57
N VAL A 255 19.35 11.68 0.44
CA VAL A 255 20.17 10.84 -0.46
C VAL A 255 21.59 11.36 -0.39
N LEU A 256 22.50 10.59 0.23
CA LEU A 256 23.89 10.99 0.43
C LEU A 256 24.71 10.69 -0.81
N LYS A 257 24.47 9.52 -1.41
CA LYS A 257 25.09 9.07 -2.64
C LYS A 257 24.00 8.45 -3.49
N ASP A 258 23.76 9.03 -4.65
CA ASP A 258 22.81 8.49 -5.61
C ASP A 258 23.27 7.11 -6.12
N ILE A 259 22.41 6.46 -6.89
CA ILE A 259 22.69 5.16 -7.51
C ILE A 259 23.98 5.28 -8.34
N THR A 260 24.97 4.47 -7.99
CA THR A 260 26.28 4.45 -8.66
C THR A 260 26.72 3.04 -8.96
N LEU A 261 27.33 2.87 -10.14
CA LEU A 261 27.97 1.63 -10.52
C LEU A 261 29.38 1.56 -9.92
N GLY A 262 29.67 0.43 -9.27
CA GLY A 262 30.97 0.07 -8.75
C GLY A 262 31.95 -0.31 -9.85
N ARG A 263 33.20 -0.56 -9.46
CA ARG A 263 34.20 -1.07 -10.40
C ARG A 263 33.92 -2.54 -10.69
N PRO A 264 34.07 -3.02 -11.93
CA PRO A 264 33.98 -4.45 -12.23
C PRO A 264 35.10 -5.20 -11.51
N VAL A 265 34.74 -6.27 -10.82
CA VAL A 265 35.67 -7.18 -10.15
C VAL A 265 35.50 -8.55 -10.78
N THR A 266 36.57 -9.10 -11.35
CA THR A 266 36.55 -10.44 -11.95
C THR A 266 37.03 -11.46 -10.92
N ASP A 267 36.21 -12.47 -10.66
CA ASP A 267 36.54 -13.57 -9.76
C ASP A 267 37.51 -14.56 -10.42
N TYR A 268 38.09 -15.47 -9.62
CA TYR A 268 38.99 -16.52 -10.11
C TYR A 268 38.32 -17.49 -11.11
N ARG A 269 36.99 -17.49 -11.16
CA ARG A 269 36.17 -18.28 -12.10
C ARG A 269 35.99 -17.62 -13.47
N GLY A 270 36.44 -16.37 -13.65
CA GLY A 270 36.25 -15.61 -14.89
C GLY A 270 34.96 -14.78 -14.93
N ASP A 271 34.06 -14.97 -13.98
CA ASP A 271 32.84 -14.16 -13.82
C ASP A 271 33.20 -12.74 -13.38
N THR A 272 32.54 -11.74 -13.96
CA THR A 272 32.74 -10.32 -13.62
C THR A 272 31.52 -9.78 -12.90
N ASP A 273 31.73 -9.31 -11.68
CA ASP A 273 30.69 -8.74 -10.82
C ASP A 273 30.79 -7.23 -10.78
N MET A 274 29.64 -6.57 -10.84
CA MET A 274 29.49 -5.13 -10.69
C MET A 274 28.50 -4.82 -9.58
N LEU A 275 28.97 -4.07 -8.58
CA LEU A 275 28.14 -3.63 -7.47
C LEU A 275 27.40 -2.35 -7.84
N VAL A 276 26.08 -2.37 -7.83
CA VAL A 276 25.24 -1.16 -7.87
C VAL A 276 24.95 -0.76 -6.44
N ARG A 277 25.27 0.49 -6.08
CA ARG A 277 25.07 0.97 -4.71
C ARG A 277 24.48 2.37 -4.65
N GLU A 278 23.55 2.52 -3.73
CA GLU A 278 23.03 3.79 -3.25
C GLU A 278 23.36 3.96 -1.77
N ARG A 279 23.61 5.20 -1.33
CA ARG A 279 23.64 5.53 0.09
C ARG A 279 22.47 6.43 0.45
N PHE A 280 21.54 5.85 1.19
CA PHE A 280 20.30 6.48 1.59
C PHE A 280 20.29 6.78 3.09
N GLY A 281 19.75 7.94 3.44
CA GLY A 281 19.66 8.43 4.80
C GLY A 281 18.29 8.23 5.42
N GLY A 282 17.27 7.83 4.67
CA GLY A 282 15.89 7.75 5.16
C GLY A 282 15.09 9.05 5.00
N ALA A 283 13.91 9.07 5.62
CA ALA A 283 13.02 10.21 5.66
C ALA A 283 13.45 11.21 6.76
N LEU A 284 13.62 12.48 6.42
CA LEU A 284 13.87 13.56 7.37
C LEU A 284 12.57 14.28 7.69
N VAL A 285 11.84 13.82 8.71
CA VAL A 285 10.54 14.40 9.10
C VAL A 285 10.73 15.47 10.17
N ARG A 286 10.69 16.75 9.77
CA ARG A 286 10.86 17.89 10.68
C ARG A 286 9.57 18.26 11.43
N PHE A 287 8.41 18.11 10.77
CA PHE A 287 7.10 18.41 11.33
C PHE A 287 6.14 17.21 11.17
N PRO A 288 6.12 16.26 12.12
CA PRO A 288 5.27 15.08 12.01
C PRO A 288 3.76 15.40 12.08
N GLU A 289 3.38 16.55 12.65
CA GLU A 289 1.97 17.00 12.74
C GLU A 289 1.30 17.28 11.38
N ALA A 290 2.12 17.48 10.34
CA ALA A 290 1.68 17.76 8.97
C ALA A 290 1.44 16.48 8.14
N ILE A 291 1.51 15.32 8.78
CA ILE A 291 1.32 14.00 8.17
C ILE A 291 0.14 13.31 8.89
N PHE A 292 -0.77 12.76 8.10
CA PHE A 292 -1.88 11.93 8.55
C PHE A 292 -1.76 10.54 7.94
N LEU A 293 -1.85 9.53 8.79
CA LEU A 293 -1.79 8.12 8.44
C LEU A 293 -3.12 7.47 8.79
N GLY A 294 -3.87 7.04 7.77
CA GLY A 294 -5.04 6.21 7.93
C GLY A 294 -4.65 4.74 7.89
N VAL A 295 -4.85 4.03 8.99
CA VAL A 295 -4.63 2.60 9.14
C VAL A 295 -5.95 1.90 8.85
N GLN A 296 -6.04 1.20 7.71
CA GLN A 296 -7.24 0.49 7.34
C GLN A 296 -7.40 -0.77 8.17
N ASP A 297 -8.55 -0.92 8.81
CA ASP A 297 -8.93 -2.14 9.52
C ASP A 297 -10.12 -2.80 8.83
N ASP A 298 -10.02 -4.11 8.60
CA ASP A 298 -11.11 -4.95 8.08
C ASP A 298 -12.18 -5.26 9.16
N GLY A 299 -12.00 -4.71 10.37
CA GLY A 299 -12.93 -4.82 11.47
C GLY A 299 -14.05 -3.79 11.36
N HIS A 300 -15.28 -4.28 11.30
CA HIS A 300 -16.50 -3.52 11.60
C HIS A 300 -16.26 -2.49 12.70
N SER A 301 -16.72 -1.26 12.46
CA SER A 301 -16.83 -0.21 13.47
C SER A 301 -17.35 -0.80 14.77
N ALA A 302 -16.52 -0.80 15.81
CA ALA A 302 -17.02 -0.83 17.18
C ALA A 302 -17.83 0.46 17.34
N VAL A 303 -19.14 0.32 17.14
CA VAL A 303 -20.15 1.34 17.41
C VAL A 303 -19.91 1.83 18.83
N SER A 304 -19.62 3.12 18.94
CA SER A 304 -19.68 3.86 20.19
C SER A 304 -21.07 3.71 20.80
N GLU A 305 -21.08 3.32 22.07
CA GLU A 305 -22.20 3.16 22.98
C GLU A 305 -23.43 4.05 22.70
N GLU A 306 -24.56 3.43 22.37
CA GLU A 306 -25.89 3.89 22.80
C GLU A 306 -26.69 2.69 23.33
N SER A 307 -26.80 2.66 24.67
CA SER A 307 -27.85 2.10 25.52
C SER A 307 -28.67 0.87 25.04
N HIS A 308 -28.40 -0.29 25.66
CA HIS A 308 -29.46 -1.16 26.19
C HIS A 308 -28.95 -1.94 27.43
N ASP A 309 -29.80 -2.00 28.46
CA ASP A 309 -29.51 -2.43 29.83
C ASP A 309 -28.77 -3.78 29.98
N PRO A 310 -27.91 -3.93 31.01
CA PRO A 310 -27.25 -5.20 31.29
C PRO A 310 -28.26 -6.24 31.81
N MET A 311 -28.26 -7.44 31.21
CA MET A 311 -29.00 -8.61 31.69
C MET A 311 -28.80 -8.82 33.21
N PRO A 312 -29.87 -9.14 33.96
CA PRO A 312 -29.77 -9.31 35.40
C PRO A 312 -28.87 -10.52 35.74
N LYS A 313 -27.88 -10.28 36.62
CA LYS A 313 -26.87 -11.25 37.11
C LYS A 313 -27.45 -12.59 37.62
N ALA A 314 -28.75 -12.64 37.93
CA ALA A 314 -29.46 -13.86 38.28
C ALA A 314 -29.49 -14.90 37.15
N VAL A 315 -29.57 -14.49 35.89
CA VAL A 315 -29.66 -15.41 34.73
C VAL A 315 -28.31 -16.08 34.45
N VAL A 316 -27.21 -15.33 34.54
CA VAL A 316 -25.86 -15.87 34.36
C VAL A 316 -25.54 -16.90 35.45
N SER A 317 -25.92 -16.62 36.71
CA SER A 317 -25.71 -17.55 37.82
C SER A 317 -26.58 -18.82 37.75
N ALA A 318 -27.72 -18.77 37.04
CA ALA A 318 -28.57 -19.94 36.81
C ALA A 318 -27.99 -20.84 35.71
N ILE A 319 -27.44 -20.23 34.65
CA ILE A 319 -26.79 -20.95 33.55
C ILE A 319 -25.52 -21.67 34.04
N GLU A 320 -24.71 -21.02 34.88
CA GLU A 320 -23.50 -21.65 35.45
C GLU A 320 -23.84 -22.82 36.40
N LYS A 321 -24.95 -22.73 37.14
CA LYS A 321 -25.42 -23.82 38.01
C LYS A 321 -25.97 -25.01 37.22
N GLU A 322 -26.58 -24.81 36.06
CA GLU A 322 -27.01 -25.91 35.20
C GLU A 322 -25.83 -26.62 34.51
N ILE A 323 -24.82 -25.87 34.06
CA ILE A 323 -23.61 -26.44 33.43
C ILE A 323 -22.82 -27.29 34.45
N ALA A 324 -22.72 -26.85 35.71
CA ALA A 324 -22.06 -27.61 36.77
C ALA A 324 -22.83 -28.89 37.18
N LYS A 325 -24.16 -28.94 36.97
CA LYS A 325 -24.99 -30.12 37.25
C LYS A 325 -24.86 -31.17 36.14
N ALA A 326 -24.78 -30.75 34.88
CA ALA A 326 -24.57 -31.62 33.73
C ALA A 326 -23.19 -32.31 33.72
N GLN A 327 -22.14 -31.64 34.24
CA GLN A 327 -20.79 -32.22 34.35
C GLN A 327 -20.61 -33.20 35.53
N LYS A 328 -21.49 -33.16 36.54
CA LYS A 328 -21.51 -34.14 37.64
C LYS A 328 -22.23 -35.44 37.27
N GLU A 329 -23.19 -35.40 36.35
CA GLU A 329 -23.92 -36.59 35.89
C GLU A 329 -23.13 -37.43 34.87
N THR A 330 -22.16 -36.83 34.16
CA THR A 330 -21.28 -37.55 33.21
C THR A 330 -20.05 -38.20 33.84
N LYS A 331 -19.72 -37.88 35.10
CA LYS A 331 -18.63 -38.52 35.87
C LYS A 331 -19.06 -39.72 36.74
N ALA A 332 -20.36 -39.98 36.87
CA ALA A 332 -20.88 -41.08 37.70
C ALA A 332 -21.07 -42.42 36.98
N LYS A 333 -20.67 -42.54 35.69
CA LYS A 333 -20.93 -43.75 34.88
C LYS A 333 -19.69 -44.43 34.30
N LYS A 334 -18.48 -44.15 34.82
CA LYS A 334 -17.24 -44.75 34.31
C LYS A 334 -16.21 -45.06 35.40
N GLU A 335 -16.61 -45.80 36.42
CA GLU A 335 -15.70 -46.55 37.30
C GLU A 335 -16.29 -47.93 37.67
N SER A 336 -15.87 -48.96 36.94
CA SER A 336 -15.53 -50.29 37.44
C SER A 336 -14.68 -50.94 36.33
N ALA A 337 -13.51 -51.51 36.52
CA ALA A 337 -12.68 -51.71 37.70
C ALA A 337 -11.26 -52.05 37.18
N ILE A 338 -10.23 -51.53 37.88
CA ILE A 338 -9.05 -52.28 38.40
C ILE A 338 -8.10 -52.94 37.36
N SER A 339 -6.76 -52.91 37.39
CA SER A 339 -5.63 -52.28 38.11
C SER A 339 -4.41 -53.16 37.70
N VAL A 340 -3.16 -52.69 37.47
CA VAL A 340 -2.04 -52.66 38.45
C VAL A 340 -0.70 -52.62 37.67
N SER A 341 0.17 -51.69 38.10
CA SER A 341 1.66 -51.62 38.19
C SER A 341 2.59 -51.96 37.00
N SER A 342 3.43 -51.00 36.57
CA SER A 342 4.89 -50.80 36.89
C SER A 342 5.79 -51.54 35.89
N GLU A 343 6.95 -51.08 35.40
CA GLU A 343 8.02 -50.26 35.98
C GLU A 343 9.07 -49.96 34.86
N LYS A 344 9.75 -48.82 34.96
CA LYS A 344 11.17 -48.51 34.63
C LYS A 344 11.87 -48.85 33.29
N ASP A 345 12.87 -47.98 33.05
CA ASP A 345 14.14 -48.13 32.32
C ASP A 345 14.25 -47.69 30.84
N ASN A 346 15.06 -46.64 30.66
CA ASN A 346 15.90 -46.32 29.49
C ASN A 346 17.20 -47.17 29.60
N PRO A 347 18.16 -47.28 28.64
CA PRO A 347 18.31 -46.61 27.32
C PRO A 347 18.94 -47.52 26.20
N LYS A 348 19.39 -46.88 25.09
CA LYS A 348 20.54 -47.22 24.18
C LYS A 348 20.33 -47.93 22.82
N SER A 349 20.66 -47.15 21.76
CA SER A 349 21.65 -47.39 20.66
C SER A 349 21.47 -48.44 19.55
N PHE A 350 22.20 -48.17 18.43
CA PHE A 350 22.50 -48.93 17.19
C PHE A 350 21.57 -48.63 15.99
N GLU A 351 22.01 -47.89 14.98
CA GLU A 351 23.00 -48.14 13.89
C GLU A 351 22.37 -48.75 12.61
N ASP A 352 22.40 -47.92 11.56
CA ASP A 352 22.83 -48.19 10.17
C ASP A 352 22.16 -49.19 9.22
N ALA A 353 22.29 -48.80 7.93
CA ALA A 353 22.03 -49.50 6.65
C ALA A 353 20.61 -49.29 6.05
N ALA A 354 20.39 -49.00 4.77
CA ALA A 354 21.22 -49.05 3.57
C ALA A 354 20.60 -48.24 2.39
N LYS A 355 21.48 -47.75 1.50
CA LYS A 355 21.43 -47.63 0.02
C LYS A 355 20.10 -47.76 -0.77
N ALA A 356 19.84 -46.69 -1.54
CA ALA A 356 19.84 -46.57 -3.02
C ALA A 356 18.73 -47.20 -3.92
N LYS A 357 18.29 -46.33 -4.87
CA LYS A 357 17.83 -46.53 -6.28
C LYS A 357 16.32 -46.52 -6.63
N ASP A 358 16.01 -45.58 -7.53
CA ASP A 358 15.20 -45.62 -8.76
C ASP A 358 13.89 -46.43 -8.81
N SER A 359 12.76 -45.78 -9.13
CA SER A 359 11.98 -46.04 -10.36
C SER A 359 10.64 -45.29 -10.40
N GLU A 360 10.22 -45.00 -11.63
CA GLU A 360 9.05 -44.28 -12.11
C GLU A 360 7.67 -44.88 -11.75
N GLU A 361 6.67 -43.99 -11.84
CA GLU A 361 5.27 -44.18 -12.27
C GLU A 361 4.54 -45.51 -12.02
N SER A 362 3.46 -45.43 -11.22
CA SER A 362 2.26 -46.21 -11.49
C SER A 362 0.99 -45.42 -11.11
N HIS A 363 0.18 -45.14 -12.13
CA HIS A 363 -1.13 -44.49 -12.05
C HIS A 363 -2.19 -45.38 -11.39
N ASP A 364 -2.88 -44.84 -10.39
CA ASP A 364 -4.02 -45.49 -9.72
C ASP A 364 -5.35 -45.18 -10.44
N PRO A 365 -6.10 -46.19 -10.92
CA PRO A 365 -7.35 -46.00 -11.69
C PRO A 365 -8.53 -45.48 -10.84
N MET A 366 -8.41 -45.46 -9.51
CA MET A 366 -9.41 -44.90 -8.60
C MET A 366 -9.52 -43.37 -8.69
N SER A 367 -8.44 -42.67 -9.06
CA SER A 367 -8.41 -41.20 -9.12
C SER A 367 -9.24 -40.62 -10.25
N LYS A 368 -9.24 -41.26 -11.43
CA LYS A 368 -9.96 -40.77 -12.62
C LYS A 368 -11.48 -40.90 -12.50
N ALA A 369 -11.95 -41.96 -11.85
CA ALA A 369 -13.39 -42.16 -11.63
C ALA A 369 -13.97 -41.12 -10.64
N VAL A 370 -13.19 -40.74 -9.62
CA VAL A 370 -13.57 -39.71 -8.66
C VAL A 370 -13.57 -38.33 -9.33
N ILE A 371 -12.57 -38.02 -10.14
CA ILE A 371 -12.51 -36.76 -10.90
C ILE A 371 -13.69 -36.66 -11.89
N SER A 372 -14.02 -37.74 -12.61
CA SER A 372 -15.14 -37.71 -13.55
C SER A 372 -16.51 -37.60 -12.86
N ALA A 373 -16.64 -38.09 -11.62
CA ALA A 373 -17.85 -37.92 -10.82
C ALA A 373 -18.02 -36.45 -10.38
N ILE A 374 -16.94 -35.82 -9.93
CA ILE A 374 -16.93 -34.40 -9.52
C ILE A 374 -17.25 -33.49 -10.72
N GLU A 375 -16.67 -33.74 -11.89
CA GLU A 375 -16.95 -32.96 -13.10
C GLU A 375 -18.43 -33.07 -13.54
N LYS A 376 -19.03 -34.24 -13.36
CA LYS A 376 -20.45 -34.46 -13.68
C LYS A 376 -21.37 -33.71 -12.72
N GLU A 377 -21.03 -33.67 -11.44
CA GLU A 377 -21.77 -32.94 -10.40
C GLU A 377 -21.71 -31.42 -10.63
N ILE A 378 -20.54 -30.90 -11.01
CA ILE A 378 -20.35 -29.47 -11.35
C ILE A 378 -21.17 -29.09 -12.60
N ALA A 379 -21.21 -29.96 -13.61
CA ALA A 379 -21.99 -29.71 -14.82
C ALA A 379 -23.50 -29.72 -14.57
N GLU A 380 -23.99 -30.54 -13.63
CA GLU A 380 -25.39 -30.59 -13.23
C GLU A 380 -25.79 -29.35 -12.43
N ALA A 381 -24.95 -28.89 -11.51
CA ALA A 381 -25.13 -27.63 -10.77
C ALA A 381 -25.20 -26.41 -11.71
N HIS A 382 -24.36 -26.36 -12.74
CA HIS A 382 -24.41 -25.28 -13.74
C HIS A 382 -25.70 -25.28 -14.56
N LYS A 383 -26.30 -26.45 -14.83
CA LYS A 383 -27.60 -26.53 -15.51
C LYS A 383 -28.76 -26.05 -14.63
N GLU A 384 -28.72 -26.35 -13.33
CA GLU A 384 -29.74 -25.84 -12.40
C GLU A 384 -29.67 -24.32 -12.23
N ILE A 385 -28.46 -23.75 -12.13
CA ILE A 385 -28.25 -22.30 -12.09
C ILE A 385 -28.76 -21.62 -13.37
N ALA A 386 -28.53 -22.23 -14.53
CA ALA A 386 -29.03 -21.71 -15.81
C ALA A 386 -30.57 -21.78 -15.91
N LYS A 387 -31.20 -22.83 -15.35
CA LYS A 387 -32.66 -22.96 -15.29
C LYS A 387 -33.28 -21.93 -14.35
N ALA A 388 -32.69 -21.73 -13.18
CA ALA A 388 -33.13 -20.71 -12.21
C ALA A 388 -33.05 -19.29 -12.80
N LYS A 389 -31.98 -18.96 -13.55
CA LYS A 389 -31.87 -17.67 -14.25
C LYS A 389 -32.94 -17.47 -15.33
N LYS A 390 -33.35 -18.55 -16.01
CA LYS A 390 -34.38 -18.49 -17.05
C LYS A 390 -35.78 -18.32 -16.45
N GLU A 391 -36.05 -18.94 -15.30
CA GLU A 391 -37.31 -18.78 -14.57
C GLU A 391 -37.44 -17.38 -13.93
N SER A 392 -36.34 -16.80 -13.43
CA SER A 392 -36.33 -15.41 -12.94
C SER A 392 -36.49 -14.34 -14.03
N ALA A 393 -36.19 -14.68 -15.30
CA ALA A 393 -36.36 -13.74 -16.42
C ALA A 393 -37.80 -13.69 -16.95
N ILE A 394 -38.61 -14.73 -16.69
CA ILE A 394 -40.00 -14.83 -17.18
C ILE A 394 -40.99 -14.12 -16.24
N SER A 395 -40.65 -13.94 -14.96
CA SER A 395 -41.50 -13.26 -13.97
C SER A 395 -41.48 -11.73 -14.04
N VAL A 396 -40.54 -11.12 -14.80
CA VAL A 396 -40.41 -9.65 -14.91
C VAL A 396 -41.15 -9.08 -16.14
N SER A 397 -41.60 -9.93 -17.07
CA SER A 397 -42.23 -9.50 -18.33
C SER A 397 -43.77 -9.46 -18.35
N SER A 398 -44.47 -9.76 -17.25
CA SER A 398 -45.95 -9.82 -17.23
C SER A 398 -46.69 -8.64 -16.59
N GLU A 399 -46.01 -7.58 -16.13
CA GLU A 399 -46.65 -6.51 -15.31
C GLU A 399 -46.78 -5.12 -15.97
N LYS A 400 -46.69 -5.01 -17.30
CA LYS A 400 -47.04 -3.77 -18.02
C LYS A 400 -47.81 -4.05 -19.31
N ASN A 401 -49.13 -4.11 -19.22
CA ASN A 401 -50.02 -3.83 -20.36
C ASN A 401 -51.46 -3.58 -19.89
N ASN A 402 -51.87 -2.30 -19.81
CA ASN A 402 -53.24 -1.91 -20.11
C ASN A 402 -53.33 -0.41 -20.45
N PRO A 403 -53.76 -0.01 -21.66
CA PRO A 403 -54.06 1.38 -22.00
C PRO A 403 -55.58 1.62 -22.00
N LYS A 404 -56.03 2.73 -21.41
CA LYS A 404 -57.34 3.32 -21.73
C LYS A 404 -57.23 4.82 -21.97
N SER A 405 -57.75 5.17 -23.14
CA SER A 405 -58.02 6.45 -23.76
C SER A 405 -58.80 7.44 -22.90
N PHE A 406 -58.54 8.74 -23.10
CA PHE A 406 -59.59 9.76 -23.22
C PHE A 406 -59.07 10.93 -24.07
N ASP A 407 -59.75 11.13 -25.20
CA ASP A 407 -59.62 12.29 -26.08
C ASP A 407 -60.49 13.46 -25.58
N ASP A 408 -60.06 14.65 -26.03
CA ASP A 408 -60.86 15.78 -26.52
C ASP A 408 -61.26 16.99 -25.66
N ALA A 409 -61.01 18.14 -26.31
CA ALA A 409 -61.67 19.44 -26.28
C ALA A 409 -61.16 20.52 -25.29
N ALA A 410 -60.37 21.48 -25.81
CA ALA A 410 -60.84 22.86 -26.01
C ALA A 410 -59.84 23.78 -26.75
N LYS A 411 -60.11 23.96 -28.05
CA LYS A 411 -60.14 25.21 -28.84
C LYS A 411 -59.04 26.28 -28.69
N ALA A 412 -58.30 26.41 -29.78
CA ALA A 412 -57.66 27.62 -30.28
C ALA A 412 -58.64 28.69 -30.81
N LYS A 413 -58.23 29.96 -30.75
CA LYS A 413 -58.27 31.01 -31.82
C LYS A 413 -58.25 32.43 -31.21
N ASN A 414 -57.17 33.19 -31.41
CA ASN A 414 -57.13 34.23 -32.47
C ASN A 414 -55.84 35.06 -32.44
N SER A 415 -55.43 35.37 -33.66
CA SER A 415 -54.31 36.17 -34.16
C SER A 415 -54.46 37.69 -33.98
N LYS A 416 -53.35 38.43 -33.90
CA LYS A 416 -53.04 39.60 -34.78
C LYS A 416 -51.67 40.27 -34.52
N GLU A 417 -50.86 40.33 -35.58
CA GLU A 417 -50.11 41.48 -36.15
C GLU A 417 -49.18 42.39 -35.28
N VAL A 418 -47.84 42.15 -35.33
CA VAL A 418 -46.70 42.91 -35.97
C VAL A 418 -46.79 44.48 -36.06
N PRO A 419 -45.69 45.30 -36.16
CA PRO A 419 -44.37 45.44 -35.48
C PRO A 419 -43.97 46.92 -35.12
N ASN A 420 -42.80 47.18 -34.49
CA ASN A 420 -41.87 48.32 -34.76
C ASN A 420 -40.70 48.27 -33.76
N SER A 421 -39.42 48.13 -34.14
CA SER A 421 -38.48 49.03 -34.85
C SER A 421 -37.95 50.22 -34.03
N GLY A 422 -36.61 50.39 -34.00
CA GLY A 422 -35.87 51.53 -33.44
C GLY A 422 -34.79 51.13 -32.41
N ALA A 423 -33.58 50.70 -32.78
CA ALA A 423 -32.40 51.50 -33.19
C ALA A 423 -31.57 52.10 -32.02
N VAL A 424 -30.49 51.43 -31.55
CA VAL A 424 -29.02 51.68 -31.70
C VAL A 424 -28.43 52.94 -30.98
N PRO A 425 -27.11 53.06 -30.71
CA PRO A 425 -26.56 53.19 -29.36
C PRO A 425 -25.69 54.44 -29.15
N ARG A 426 -25.00 54.53 -28.00
CA ARG A 426 -23.73 55.24 -27.83
C ARG A 426 -22.76 54.38 -27.06
#